data_AF-A0AAX4J9F8-F1
#
_entry.id   AF-A0AAX4J9F8-F1
#
_cell.length_a   1.000
_cell.length_b   1.000
_cell.length_c   1.000
_cell.angle_alpha   90.00
_cell.angle_beta   90.00
_cell.angle_gamma   90.00
#
_symmetry.space_group_name_H-M   'P 1'
#
loop_
_entity.id
_entity.type
_entity.pdbx_description
1 polymer ?
#
loop_
_entity_poly.entity_id
_entity_poly.type
_entity_poly.pdbx_seq_one_letter_code
_entity_poly.pdbx_strand_id
1 'polypeptide(L)'
;MFGFIFCILKIFAFSKDYQTVLEVIKRLHRDTEYKTIYDLFGVYSFTSTSAVQKKFVKLITAKETPPRINLPLKDFKNLVTACYDVIKNKKSAYDEILNNRYLMYDDKKNYTNSRYMIAASLLALLLSLDLVFYCYNFIKYLSLTKSEIEDESNSKKKKKARKNAVIKNMTKPDMYIYKGYKKIMSLLGK
;
A
#
# COMPACT_ATOMS: atom_id res chain seq x y z
N MET A 1 -2.59 -2.83 -16.55
CA MET A 1 -1.58 -1.89 -16.00
C MET A 1 -2.09 -1.12 -14.78
N PHE A 2 -3.25 -0.45 -14.83
CA PHE A 2 -3.78 0.32 -13.68
C PHE A 2 -4.04 -0.51 -12.41
N GLY A 3 -4.45 -1.78 -12.54
CA GLY A 3 -4.72 -2.65 -11.39
C GLY A 3 -3.48 -2.96 -10.53
N PHE A 4 -2.30 -3.11 -11.12
CA PHE A 4 -1.07 -3.46 -10.38
C PHE A 4 -0.53 -2.28 -9.58
N ILE A 5 -0.56 -1.07 -10.16
CA ILE A 5 -0.23 0.18 -9.46
C ILE A 5 -1.24 0.45 -8.34
N PHE A 6 -2.54 0.16 -8.56
CA PHE A 6 -3.57 0.30 -7.53
C PHE A 6 -3.36 -0.67 -6.36
N CYS A 7 -2.94 -1.91 -6.61
CA CYS A 7 -2.58 -2.87 -5.56
C CYS A 7 -1.34 -2.43 -4.77
N ILE A 8 -0.29 -1.93 -5.44
CA ILE A 8 0.91 -1.41 -4.76
C ILE A 8 0.58 -0.16 -3.92
N LEU A 9 -0.25 0.74 -4.45
CA LEU A 9 -0.75 1.91 -3.71
C LEU A 9 -1.59 1.51 -2.50
N LYS A 10 -2.43 0.46 -2.60
CA LYS A 10 -3.21 -0.07 -1.48
C LYS A 10 -2.34 -0.71 -0.40
N ILE A 11 -1.24 -1.37 -0.78
CA ILE A 11 -0.26 -1.96 0.15
C ILE A 11 0.57 -0.87 0.84
N PHE A 12 1.03 0.15 0.11
CA PHE A 12 1.68 1.33 0.70
C PHE A 12 0.71 2.20 1.51
N ALA A 13 -0.59 2.14 1.19
CA ALA A 13 -1.66 2.72 1.97
C ALA A 13 -2.16 1.79 3.10
N PHE A 14 -1.29 0.92 3.64
CA PHE A 14 -1.37 0.60 5.07
C PHE A 14 -1.34 1.94 5.80
N SER A 15 -2.53 2.47 6.07
CA SER A 15 -2.67 3.89 6.33
C SER A 15 -1.86 4.28 7.56
N LYS A 16 -1.43 5.54 7.61
CA LYS A 16 -0.82 6.15 8.80
C LYS A 16 -1.63 5.83 10.07
N ASP A 17 -2.94 5.61 9.93
CA ASP A 17 -3.82 5.20 11.02
C ASP A 17 -3.51 3.81 11.57
N TYR A 18 -3.31 2.79 10.72
CA TYR A 18 -2.92 1.46 11.18
C TYR A 18 -1.58 1.48 11.92
N GLN A 19 -0.59 2.21 11.41
CA GLN A 19 0.70 2.35 12.08
C GLN A 19 0.58 3.02 13.45
N THR A 20 -0.20 4.12 13.54
CA THR A 20 -0.46 4.82 14.81
C THR A 20 -1.13 3.88 15.81
N VAL A 21 -2.13 3.11 15.37
CA VAL A 21 -2.87 2.19 16.23
C VAL A 21 -1.97 1.07 16.74
N LEU A 22 -1.13 0.50 15.86
CA LEU A 22 -0.16 -0.54 16.24
C LEU A 22 0.85 -0.04 17.27
N GLU A 23 1.37 1.18 17.10
CA GLU A 23 2.31 1.78 18.05
C GLU A 23 1.68 1.95 19.44
N VAL A 24 0.43 2.42 19.49
CA VAL A 24 -0.32 2.55 20.75
C VAL A 24 -0.58 1.19 21.40
N ILE A 25 -0.92 0.15 20.62
CA ILE A 25 -1.09 -1.21 21.14
C ILE A 25 0.22 -1.76 21.70
N LYS A 26 1.34 -1.59 20.98
CA LYS A 26 2.66 -2.02 21.46
C LYS A 26 3.02 -1.32 22.77
N ARG A 27 2.75 -0.01 22.85
CA ARG A 27 2.98 0.77 24.06
C ARG A 27 2.10 0.27 25.21
N LEU A 28 0.83 -0.03 24.95
CA LEU A 28 -0.08 -0.61 25.94
C LEU A 28 0.45 -1.93 26.51
N HIS A 29 0.89 -2.88 25.66
CA HIS A 29 1.38 -4.18 26.10
C HIS A 29 2.74 -4.14 26.79
N ARG A 30 3.58 -3.15 26.44
CA ARG A 30 4.88 -2.95 27.08
C ARG A 30 4.74 -2.31 28.47
N ASP A 31 3.87 -1.31 28.56
CA ASP A 31 3.73 -0.47 29.74
C ASP A 31 2.67 -1.05 30.72
N THR A 32 1.76 -1.90 30.27
CA THR A 32 0.68 -2.45 31.11
C THR A 32 0.40 -3.92 30.85
N GLU A 33 -0.26 -4.58 31.80
CA GLU A 33 -0.72 -5.97 31.66
C GLU A 33 -2.02 -6.11 30.84
N TYR A 34 -2.59 -5.00 30.35
CA TYR A 34 -3.85 -5.03 29.62
C TYR A 34 -3.67 -5.61 28.22
N LYS A 35 -4.54 -6.55 27.84
CA LYS A 35 -4.51 -7.17 26.51
C LYS A 35 -5.09 -6.25 25.43
N THR A 36 -6.08 -5.43 25.78
CA THR A 36 -6.74 -4.53 24.83
C THR A 36 -6.97 -3.15 25.43
N ILE A 37 -7.14 -2.15 24.57
CA ILE A 37 -7.58 -0.80 24.97
C ILE A 37 -8.96 -0.85 25.66
N TYR A 38 -9.81 -1.80 25.29
CA TYR A 38 -11.11 -2.00 25.93
C TYR A 38 -10.96 -2.45 27.39
N ASP A 39 -10.01 -3.34 27.66
CA ASP A 39 -9.70 -3.78 29.03
C ASP A 39 -9.16 -2.63 29.89
N LEU A 40 -8.34 -1.74 29.32
CA LEU A 40 -7.83 -0.55 30.01
C LEU A 40 -8.97 0.36 30.51
N PHE A 41 -9.99 0.58 29.68
CA PHE A 41 -11.16 1.38 30.05
C PHE A 41 -12.22 0.61 30.84
N GLY A 42 -12.08 -0.72 30.94
CA GLY A 42 -13.07 -1.60 31.56
C GLY A 42 -14.41 -1.57 30.84
N VAL A 43 -14.38 -1.61 29.50
CA VAL A 43 -15.57 -1.53 28.63
C VAL A 43 -15.56 -2.66 27.60
N TYR A 44 -16.72 -2.95 27.01
CA TYR A 44 -16.82 -3.91 25.90
C TYR A 44 -16.59 -3.23 24.54
N SER A 45 -16.25 -4.01 23.51
CA SER A 45 -15.95 -3.52 22.16
C SER A 45 -17.11 -2.74 21.49
N PHE A 46 -18.35 -3.13 21.79
CA PHE A 46 -19.57 -2.46 21.30
C PHE A 46 -19.92 -1.17 22.06
N THR A 47 -19.17 -0.80 23.09
CA THR A 47 -19.43 0.41 23.88
C THR A 47 -19.29 1.67 23.02
N SER A 48 -20.22 2.61 23.18
CA SER A 48 -20.18 3.90 22.48
C SER A 48 -18.99 4.74 22.91
N THR A 49 -18.48 5.56 21.99
CA THR A 49 -17.35 6.47 22.26
C THR A 49 -17.65 7.46 23.39
N SER A 50 -18.92 7.87 23.56
CA SER A 50 -19.38 8.74 24.65
C SER A 50 -19.28 8.07 26.03
N ALA A 51 -19.57 6.78 26.13
CA ALA A 51 -19.40 6.04 27.38
C ALA A 51 -17.91 5.82 27.69
N VAL A 52 -17.07 5.59 26.68
CA VAL A 52 -15.61 5.54 26.85
C VAL A 52 -15.06 6.89 27.31
N GLN A 53 -15.58 8.00 26.79
CA GLN A 53 -15.18 9.35 27.20
C GLN A 53 -15.36 9.59 28.71
N LYS A 54 -16.46 9.11 29.29
CA LYS A 54 -16.69 9.21 30.75
C LYS A 54 -15.62 8.45 31.54
N LYS A 55 -15.20 7.27 31.08
CA LYS A 55 -14.12 6.48 31.69
C LYS A 55 -12.77 7.15 31.51
N PHE A 56 -12.50 7.68 30.33
CA PHE A 56 -11.30 8.45 30.03
C PHE A 56 -11.12 9.64 30.99
N VAL A 57 -12.16 10.46 31.15
CA VAL A 57 -12.11 11.62 32.07
C VAL A 57 -11.81 11.15 33.50
N LYS A 58 -12.43 10.07 33.97
CA LYS A 58 -12.16 9.50 35.29
C LYS A 58 -10.70 9.06 35.48
N LEU A 59 -10.06 8.52 34.45
CA LEU A 59 -8.66 8.07 34.50
C LEU A 59 -7.66 9.24 34.41
N ILE A 60 -7.97 10.28 33.63
CA ILE A 60 -7.14 11.49 33.51
C ILE A 60 -7.18 12.35 34.77
N THR A 61 -8.33 12.44 35.45
CA THR A 61 -8.48 13.21 36.68
C THR A 61 -7.98 12.48 37.92
N ALA A 62 -7.62 11.19 37.78
CA ALA A 62 -7.01 10.44 38.86
C ALA A 62 -5.71 11.12 39.35
N LYS A 63 -5.56 11.16 40.68
CA LYS A 63 -4.39 11.74 41.36
C LYS A 63 -3.21 10.76 41.45
N GLU A 64 -3.49 9.47 41.30
CA GLU A 64 -2.52 8.38 41.43
C GLU A 64 -2.71 7.38 40.29
N THR A 65 -1.65 6.63 39.98
CA THR A 65 -1.74 5.53 39.02
C THR A 65 -2.47 4.34 39.65
N PRO A 66 -3.26 3.60 38.87
CA PRO A 66 -3.86 2.35 39.35
C PRO A 66 -2.75 1.41 39.87
N PRO A 67 -2.98 0.70 41.00
CA PRO A 67 -1.94 -0.12 41.65
C PRO A 67 -1.44 -1.30 40.81
N ARG A 68 -2.09 -1.61 39.68
CA ARG A 68 -1.68 -2.63 38.72
C ARG A 68 -0.75 -2.10 37.62
N ILE A 69 -0.35 -0.84 37.68
CA ILE A 69 0.41 -0.17 36.61
C ILE A 69 1.69 0.41 37.20
N ASN A 70 2.81 -0.17 36.81
CA ASN A 70 4.15 0.28 37.19
C ASN A 70 4.64 1.45 36.31
N LEU A 71 3.81 2.50 36.15
CA LEU A 71 4.23 3.73 35.48
C LEU A 71 4.09 4.96 36.35
N PRO A 72 4.92 5.99 36.11
CA PRO A 72 4.68 7.33 36.60
C PRO A 72 3.31 7.86 36.12
N LEU A 73 2.66 8.66 36.97
CA LEU A 73 1.35 9.25 36.68
C LEU A 73 1.29 10.00 35.35
N LYS A 74 2.36 10.72 35.00
CA LYS A 74 2.46 11.47 33.74
C LYS A 74 2.40 10.54 32.53
N ASP A 75 3.16 9.45 32.56
CA ASP A 75 3.24 8.51 31.45
C ASP A 75 1.97 7.67 31.32
N PHE A 76 1.35 7.32 32.44
CA PHE A 76 0.03 6.70 32.45
C PHE A 76 -1.03 7.60 31.79
N LYS A 77 -1.08 8.89 32.16
CA LYS A 77 -2.03 9.83 31.53
C LYS A 77 -1.78 9.99 30.03
N ASN A 78 -0.52 10.04 29.61
CA ASN A 78 -0.17 10.08 28.19
C ASN A 78 -0.62 8.82 27.44
N LEU A 79 -0.43 7.64 28.04
CA LEU A 79 -0.88 6.37 27.48
C LEU A 79 -2.42 6.32 27.35
N VAL A 80 -3.12 6.72 28.40
CA VAL A 80 -4.60 6.77 28.42
C VAL A 80 -5.15 7.73 27.37
N THR A 81 -4.53 8.90 27.18
CA THR A 81 -4.88 9.84 26.10
C THR A 81 -4.67 9.23 24.73
N ALA A 82 -3.51 8.63 24.47
CA ALA A 82 -3.23 7.97 23.20
C ALA A 82 -4.22 6.83 22.90
N CYS A 83 -4.58 6.04 23.92
CA CYS A 83 -5.59 4.99 23.81
C CYS A 83 -6.98 5.55 23.52
N TYR A 84 -7.37 6.65 24.16
CA TYR A 84 -8.65 7.31 23.91
C TYR A 84 -8.72 7.90 22.50
N ASP A 85 -7.65 8.54 22.03
CA ASP A 85 -7.58 9.11 20.68
C ASP A 85 -7.71 8.03 19.59
N VAL A 86 -7.15 6.84 19.82
CA VAL A 86 -7.36 5.67 18.95
C VAL A 86 -8.83 5.27 18.92
N ILE A 87 -9.49 5.14 20.07
CA ILE A 87 -10.92 4.77 20.12
C ILE A 87 -11.81 5.88 19.55
N LYS A 88 -11.45 7.15 19.70
CA LYS A 88 -12.25 8.28 19.21
C LYS A 88 -12.15 8.45 17.71
N ASN A 89 -10.94 8.40 17.15
CA ASN A 89 -10.68 8.77 15.76
C ASN A 89 -10.43 7.57 14.84
N LYS A 90 -9.97 6.43 15.39
CA LYS A 90 -9.45 5.29 14.63
C LYS A 90 -10.08 3.95 15.07
N LYS A 91 -11.30 3.97 15.64
CA LYS A 91 -12.00 2.77 16.15
C LYS A 91 -12.06 1.64 15.12
N SER A 92 -12.45 1.97 13.88
CA SER A 92 -12.57 0.97 12.80
C SER A 92 -11.26 0.24 12.53
N ALA A 93 -10.14 0.98 12.44
CA ALA A 93 -8.83 0.38 12.22
C ALA A 93 -8.37 -0.47 13.41
N TYR A 94 -8.69 -0.04 14.64
CA TYR A 94 -8.40 -0.79 15.85
C TYR A 94 -9.19 -2.10 15.94
N ASP A 95 -10.51 -2.06 15.67
CA ASP A 95 -11.37 -3.24 15.65
C ASP A 95 -10.95 -4.22 14.55
N GLU A 96 -10.52 -3.71 13.39
CA GLU A 96 -10.00 -4.54 12.30
C GLU A 96 -8.69 -5.24 12.68
N ILE A 97 -7.75 -4.55 13.35
CA ILE A 97 -6.51 -5.16 13.88
C ILE A 97 -6.83 -6.25 14.92
N LEU A 98 -7.82 -6.00 15.78
CA LEU A 98 -8.26 -6.97 16.79
C LEU A 98 -8.85 -8.25 16.17
N ASN A 99 -9.64 -8.10 15.12
CA ASN A 99 -10.29 -9.21 14.43
C ASN A 99 -9.34 -9.96 13.47
N ASN A 100 -8.33 -9.29 12.91
CA ASN A 100 -7.35 -9.88 11.99
C ASN A 100 -5.96 -9.93 12.60
N ARG A 101 -5.58 -11.10 13.12
CA ARG A 101 -4.24 -11.35 13.67
C ARG A 101 -3.11 -11.03 12.68
N TYR A 102 -3.34 -11.18 11.37
CA TYR A 102 -2.37 -10.86 10.31
C TYR A 102 -1.97 -9.37 10.23
N LEU A 103 -2.80 -8.46 10.75
CA LEU A 103 -2.51 -7.02 10.74
C LEU A 103 -1.58 -6.58 11.89
N MET A 104 -1.33 -7.45 12.88
CA MET A 104 -0.33 -7.19 13.91
C MET A 104 1.09 -7.38 13.36
N TYR A 105 1.74 -6.28 12.99
CA TYR A 105 3.06 -6.26 12.34
C TYR A 105 4.23 -6.75 13.22
N ASP A 106 3.99 -7.28 14.42
CA ASP A 106 5.06 -7.71 15.35
C ASP A 106 4.84 -9.11 15.95
N ASP A 107 3.81 -9.84 15.49
CA ASP A 107 3.71 -11.25 15.85
C ASP A 107 4.72 -12.03 14.98
N LYS A 108 5.72 -12.65 15.62
CA LYS A 108 6.72 -13.49 14.95
C LYS A 108 6.08 -14.57 14.07
N LYS A 109 4.83 -14.96 14.38
CA LYS A 109 4.01 -15.88 13.56
C LYS A 109 3.51 -15.27 12.25
N ASN A 110 3.36 -13.96 12.14
CA ASN A 110 2.99 -13.31 10.87
C ASN A 110 4.15 -13.25 9.88
N TYR A 111 5.39 -13.26 10.39
CA TYR A 111 6.60 -13.30 9.57
C TYR A 111 6.98 -14.70 9.07
N THR A 112 6.28 -15.77 9.46
CA THR A 112 6.57 -17.09 8.86
C THR A 112 6.24 -17.13 7.37
N ASN A 113 5.35 -16.25 6.89
CA ASN A 113 5.06 -16.05 5.47
C ASN A 113 5.90 -14.93 4.80
N SER A 114 6.89 -14.37 5.50
CA SER A 114 7.79 -13.33 4.94
C SER A 114 8.47 -13.77 3.65
N ARG A 115 8.79 -15.07 3.50
CA ARG A 115 9.35 -15.65 2.28
C ARG A 115 8.44 -15.49 1.06
N TYR A 116 7.13 -15.67 1.24
CA TYR A 116 6.15 -15.47 0.16
C TYR A 116 6.00 -13.99 -0.20
N MET A 117 6.02 -13.10 0.80
CA MET A 117 6.01 -11.66 0.55
C MET A 117 7.25 -11.18 -0.19
N ILE A 118 8.43 -11.68 0.19
CA ILE A 118 9.70 -11.38 -0.49
C ILE A 118 9.70 -11.94 -1.91
N ALA A 119 9.20 -13.17 -2.12
CA ALA A 119 9.09 -13.74 -3.45
C ALA A 119 8.12 -12.95 -4.35
N ALA A 120 6.97 -12.52 -3.81
CA ALA A 120 6.01 -11.70 -4.52
C ALA A 120 6.56 -10.30 -4.85
N SER A 121 7.33 -9.68 -3.94
CA SER A 121 7.95 -8.38 -4.20
C SER A 121 9.06 -8.46 -5.24
N LEU A 122 9.87 -9.53 -5.24
CA LEU A 122 10.87 -9.78 -6.29
C LEU A 122 10.23 -10.00 -7.65
N LEU A 123 9.14 -10.78 -7.72
CA LEU A 123 8.36 -10.96 -8.95
C LEU A 123 7.79 -9.64 -9.47
N ALA A 124 7.25 -8.81 -8.57
CA ALA A 124 6.75 -7.47 -8.93
C ALA A 124 7.87 -6.56 -9.46
N LEU A 125 9.07 -6.65 -8.88
CA LEU A 125 10.24 -5.87 -9.30
C LEU A 125 10.70 -6.29 -10.70
N LEU A 126 10.79 -7.60 -10.97
CA LEU A 126 11.09 -8.13 -12.30
C LEU A 126 10.11 -7.62 -13.37
N LEU A 127 8.81 -7.71 -13.10
CA LEU A 127 7.78 -7.20 -14.00
C LEU A 127 7.89 -5.68 -14.22
N SER A 128 8.30 -4.93 -13.21
CA SER A 128 8.49 -3.48 -13.33
C SER A 128 9.69 -3.12 -14.18
N LEU A 129 10.78 -3.89 -14.11
CA LEU A 129 11.96 -3.69 -14.96
C LEU A 129 11.65 -3.95 -16.43
N ASP A 130 10.93 -5.04 -16.73
CA ASP A 130 10.48 -5.34 -18.09
C ASP A 130 9.60 -4.23 -18.65
N LEU A 131 8.75 -3.63 -17.81
CA LEU A 131 7.90 -2.52 -18.20
C LEU A 131 8.69 -1.24 -18.48
N VAL A 132 9.68 -0.91 -17.65
CA VAL A 132 10.56 0.24 -17.87
C VAL A 132 11.35 0.06 -19.17
N PHE A 133 11.90 -1.14 -19.40
CA PHE A 133 12.60 -1.47 -20.64
C PHE A 133 11.68 -1.35 -21.86
N TYR A 134 10.44 -1.82 -21.74
CA TYR A 134 9.43 -1.68 -22.79
C TYR A 134 9.10 -0.21 -23.08
N CYS A 135 8.86 0.60 -22.05
CA CYS A 135 8.60 2.03 -22.19
C CYS A 135 9.78 2.76 -22.83
N TYR A 136 11.01 2.44 -22.43
CA TYR A 136 12.23 3.02 -23.02
C TYR A 136 12.35 2.70 -24.51
N ASN A 137 12.20 1.43 -24.90
CA ASN A 137 12.24 1.02 -26.31
C ASN A 137 11.08 1.61 -27.11
N PHE A 138 9.91 1.76 -26.51
CA PHE A 138 8.76 2.42 -27.13
C PHE A 138 9.03 3.90 -27.41
N ILE A 139 9.62 4.64 -26.46
CA ILE A 139 10.01 6.04 -26.66
C ILE A 139 11.08 6.14 -27.76
N LYS A 140 12.09 5.27 -27.73
CA LYS A 140 13.15 5.23 -28.77
C LYS A 140 12.56 4.96 -30.17
N TYR A 141 11.59 4.06 -30.26
CA TYR A 141 10.88 3.79 -31.51
C TYR A 141 10.09 5.01 -31.99
N LEU A 142 9.35 5.68 -31.11
CA LEU A 142 8.64 6.91 -31.46
C LEU A 142 9.58 8.03 -31.91
N SER A 143 10.76 8.18 -31.29
CA SER A 143 11.75 9.17 -31.72
C SER A 143 12.35 8.85 -33.10
N LEU A 144 12.66 7.57 -33.38
CA LEU A 144 13.13 7.13 -34.70
C LEU A 144 12.09 7.36 -35.79
N THR A 145 10.82 7.12 -35.46
CA THR A 145 9.72 7.34 -36.40
C THR A 145 9.57 8.83 -36.73
N LYS A 146 9.91 9.74 -35.81
CA LYS A 146 9.81 11.19 -36.04
C LYS A 146 10.93 11.69 -36.97
N SER A 147 12.16 11.25 -36.77
CA SER A 147 13.31 11.62 -37.61
C SER A 147 13.21 11.07 -39.05
N GLU A 148 12.66 9.88 -39.26
CA GLU A 148 12.49 9.32 -40.61
C GLU A 148 11.28 9.90 -41.37
N ILE A 149 10.34 10.56 -40.68
CA ILE A 149 9.15 11.15 -41.33
C ILE A 149 9.45 12.51 -41.96
N GLU A 150 10.32 13.30 -41.35
CA GLU A 150 10.62 14.68 -41.76
C GLU A 150 11.38 14.75 -43.10
N ASP A 151 12.07 13.69 -43.53
CA ASP A 151 12.94 13.72 -44.73
C ASP A 151 12.33 13.22 -46.07
N GLU A 152 11.07 12.77 -46.14
CA GLU A 152 10.52 12.23 -47.39
C GLU A 152 9.23 12.92 -47.88
N SER A 153 9.35 13.67 -48.98
CA SER A 153 8.36 14.52 -49.63
C SER A 153 7.36 13.83 -50.57
N ASN A 154 7.33 12.49 -50.71
CA ASN A 154 6.45 11.84 -51.69
C ASN A 154 5.60 10.66 -51.16
N SER A 155 4.30 10.96 -51.02
CA SER A 155 3.28 10.25 -50.21
C SER A 155 2.93 8.80 -50.61
N LYS A 156 3.21 8.33 -51.83
CA LYS A 156 2.74 7.00 -52.30
C LYS A 156 3.77 5.85 -52.22
N LYS A 157 5.09 6.12 -52.32
CA LYS A 157 6.14 5.08 -52.12
C LYS A 157 6.46 4.82 -50.63
N LYS A 158 6.19 5.81 -49.76
CA LYS A 158 6.41 5.80 -48.30
C LYS A 158 5.66 4.69 -47.54
N LYS A 159 4.45 4.30 -47.99
CA LYS A 159 3.66 3.21 -47.35
C LYS A 159 4.21 1.80 -47.60
N LYS A 160 4.79 1.54 -48.78
CA LYS A 160 5.40 0.23 -49.11
C LYS A 160 6.79 0.09 -48.49
N ALA A 161 7.59 1.17 -48.48
CA ALA A 161 8.88 1.20 -47.80
C ALA A 161 8.75 1.01 -46.27
N ARG A 162 7.77 1.68 -45.63
CA ARG A 162 7.46 1.49 -44.20
C ARG A 162 7.14 0.06 -43.80
N LYS A 163 6.37 -0.67 -44.61
CA LYS A 163 6.08 -2.09 -44.34
C LYS A 163 7.34 -2.94 -44.44
N ASN A 164 8.19 -2.67 -45.43
CA ASN A 164 9.37 -3.49 -45.68
C ASN A 164 10.53 -3.18 -44.70
N ALA A 165 10.73 -1.94 -44.28
CA ALA A 165 11.75 -1.57 -43.30
C ALA A 165 11.43 -2.09 -41.89
N VAL A 166 10.16 -1.96 -41.47
CA VAL A 166 9.70 -2.48 -40.17
C VAL A 166 9.80 -4.01 -40.11
N ILE A 167 9.55 -4.72 -41.21
CA ILE A 167 9.64 -6.19 -41.26
C ILE A 167 11.10 -6.68 -41.33
N LYS A 168 12.00 -5.94 -41.98
CA LYS A 168 13.39 -6.39 -42.23
C LYS A 168 14.30 -6.24 -41.01
N ASN A 169 13.99 -5.31 -40.09
CA ASN A 169 14.81 -5.02 -38.91
C ASN A 169 14.19 -5.46 -37.58
N MET A 170 13.02 -6.11 -37.60
CA MET A 170 12.38 -6.61 -36.36
C MET A 170 12.67 -8.08 -36.13
N THR A 171 13.16 -8.38 -34.93
CA THR A 171 13.22 -9.76 -34.44
C THR A 171 11.79 -10.31 -34.26
N LYS A 172 11.61 -11.64 -34.38
CA LYS A 172 10.28 -12.30 -34.29
C LYS A 172 9.43 -11.81 -33.09
N PRO A 173 9.97 -11.59 -31.87
CA PRO A 173 9.21 -11.06 -30.74
C PRO A 173 8.64 -9.66 -30.99
N ASP A 174 9.44 -8.76 -31.57
CA ASP A 174 9.05 -7.37 -31.86
C ASP A 174 7.90 -7.31 -32.87
N MET A 175 7.85 -8.27 -33.81
CA MET A 175 6.75 -8.41 -34.75
C MET A 175 5.42 -8.80 -34.05
N TYR A 176 5.46 -9.67 -33.04
CA TYR A 176 4.25 -10.02 -32.27
C TYR A 176 3.79 -8.84 -31.41
N ILE A 177 4.73 -8.08 -30.84
CA ILE A 177 4.47 -6.85 -30.10
C ILE A 177 3.81 -5.81 -31.02
N TYR A 178 4.33 -5.61 -32.24
CA TYR A 178 3.74 -4.71 -33.23
C TYR A 178 2.32 -5.12 -33.61
N LYS A 179 2.06 -6.42 -33.82
CA LYS A 179 0.71 -6.93 -34.10
C LYS A 179 -0.25 -6.70 -32.92
N GLY A 180 0.20 -6.92 -31.70
CA GLY A 180 -0.57 -6.66 -30.47
C GLY A 180 -0.91 -5.18 -30.31
N TYR A 181 0.09 -4.30 -30.43
CA TYR A 181 -0.08 -2.85 -30.38
C TYR A 181 -1.04 -2.34 -31.46
N LYS A 182 -0.91 -2.80 -32.71
CA LYS A 182 -1.83 -2.42 -33.80
C LYS A 182 -3.27 -2.82 -33.49
N LYS A 183 -3.47 -4.00 -32.89
CA LYS A 183 -4.79 -4.50 -32.49
C LYS A 183 -5.38 -3.69 -31.34
N ILE A 184 -4.57 -3.26 -30.38
CA ILE A 184 -4.98 -2.40 -29.27
C ILE A 184 -5.29 -0.97 -29.76
N MET A 185 -4.46 -0.40 -30.64
CA MET A 185 -4.72 0.91 -31.26
C MET A 185 -5.96 0.91 -32.14
N SER A 186 -6.25 -0.18 -32.87
CA SER A 186 -7.52 -0.31 -33.60
C SER A 186 -8.74 -0.41 -32.67
N LEU A 187 -8.55 -0.84 -31.42
CA LEU A 187 -9.60 -0.87 -30.40
C LEU A 187 -9.75 0.48 -29.66
N LEU A 188 -8.68 1.27 -29.57
CA LEU A 188 -8.63 2.52 -28.80
C LEU A 188 -8.84 3.80 -29.63
N GLY A 189 -8.77 3.77 -30.96
CA GLY A 189 -8.92 5.02 -31.74
C GLY A 189 -8.94 4.88 -33.26
N LYS A 190 -10.02 4.30 -33.79
CA LYS A 190 -10.87 4.78 -34.90
C LYS A 190 -11.88 3.71 -35.26
#